data_AF-A0A3N7H503-F1
#
_entry.id   AF-A0A3N7H503-F1
#
_cell.length_a   1.000
_cell.length_b   1.000
_cell.length_c   1.000
_cell.angle_alpha   90.00
_cell.angle_beta   90.00
_cell.angle_gamma   90.00
#
_symmetry.space_group_name_H-M   'P 1'
#
loop_
_entity.id
_entity.type
_entity.pdbx_description
1 polymer ?
#
loop_
_entity_poly.entity_id
_entity_poly.type
_entity_poly.pdbx_seq_one_letter_code
_entity_poly.pdbx_strand_id
1 'polypeptide(L)'
;MVIGGSMHPISWISTSPVFYSGRDSVKVKIATHERESDKVTYIGADVWIGQRALVKQGVVVGHGAIIGMGSVVIHDVPPYAIVAGNPARLIRMRFDENVVAQLLASEWWLADEETLKAAGEYAKDPIEFIKRIRG
;
A
#
# COMPACT_ATOMS: atom_id res chain seq x y z
N MET A 1 -6.31 -1.51 -12.24
CA MET A 1 -5.82 -1.14 -10.90
C MET A 1 -5.27 0.25 -11.00
N VAL A 2 -5.46 1.09 -9.98
CA VAL A 2 -4.89 2.44 -9.90
C VAL A 2 -4.28 2.60 -8.52
N ILE A 3 -3.04 3.09 -8.45
CA ILE A 3 -2.34 3.38 -7.21
C ILE A 3 -1.81 4.80 -7.35
N GLY A 4 -2.13 5.67 -6.39
CA GLY A 4 -1.53 7.00 -6.34
C GLY A 4 -2.08 8.02 -7.33
N GLY A 5 -3.36 7.91 -7.73
CA GLY A 5 -3.97 8.87 -8.66
C GLY A 5 -3.98 10.31 -8.11
N SER A 6 -3.61 11.28 -8.96
CA SER A 6 -3.47 12.71 -8.59
C SER A 6 -4.77 13.32 -8.06
N MET A 7 -4.65 14.31 -7.19
CA MET A 7 -5.77 14.99 -6.53
C MET A 7 -5.88 16.47 -6.93
N HIS A 8 -7.11 16.96 -6.99
CA HIS A 8 -7.42 18.37 -7.21
C HIS A 8 -7.60 19.09 -5.86
N PRO A 9 -7.27 20.40 -5.75
CA PRO A 9 -7.61 21.18 -4.57
C PRO A 9 -9.12 21.15 -4.31
N ILE A 10 -9.53 20.69 -3.12
CA ILE A 10 -10.95 20.60 -2.72
C ILE A 10 -11.38 21.74 -1.77
N SER A 11 -10.43 22.56 -1.31
CA SER A 11 -10.66 23.70 -0.42
C SER A 11 -10.76 25.04 -1.16
N TRP A 12 -10.53 25.06 -2.47
CA TRP A 12 -10.63 26.25 -3.30
C TRP A 12 -12.05 26.43 -3.84
N ILE A 13 -12.34 27.59 -4.43
CA ILE A 13 -13.65 27.89 -5.04
C ILE A 13 -13.98 26.97 -6.23
N SER A 14 -12.99 26.30 -6.82
CA SER A 14 -13.14 25.35 -7.93
C SER A 14 -12.05 24.28 -7.90
N THR A 15 -12.38 23.07 -8.33
CA THR A 15 -11.42 21.97 -8.55
C THR A 15 -10.77 22.02 -9.94
N SER A 16 -11.14 22.99 -10.79
CA SER A 16 -10.69 23.07 -12.17
C SER A 16 -9.18 23.33 -12.27
N PRO A 17 -8.44 22.63 -13.15
CA PRO A 17 -7.01 22.86 -13.36
C PRO A 17 -6.68 24.21 -14.00
N VAL A 18 -7.66 24.99 -14.42
CA VAL A 18 -7.44 26.32 -15.02
C VAL A 18 -6.89 27.35 -14.02
N PHE A 19 -6.91 27.05 -12.72
CA PHE A 19 -6.49 27.97 -11.65
C PHE A 19 -5.13 27.66 -11.03
N TYR A 20 -4.45 26.57 -11.42
CA TYR A 20 -3.15 26.21 -10.87
C TYR A 20 -2.14 25.76 -11.91
N SER A 21 -0.87 25.85 -11.53
CA SER A 21 0.29 25.40 -12.30
C SER A 21 0.33 23.87 -12.39
N GLY A 22 0.68 23.31 -13.55
CA GLY A 22 0.92 21.87 -13.66
C GLY A 22 0.65 21.32 -15.06
N ARG A 23 0.89 20.00 -15.19
CA ARG A 23 0.47 19.24 -16.37
C ARG A 23 -0.98 18.81 -16.18
N ASP A 24 -1.84 19.28 -17.07
CA ASP A 24 -3.27 19.01 -17.00
C ASP A 24 -3.87 18.75 -18.38
N SER A 25 -5.11 18.29 -18.36
CA SER A 25 -5.93 17.99 -19.54
C SER A 25 -6.48 19.24 -20.23
N VAL A 26 -6.20 20.46 -19.74
CA VAL A 26 -6.79 21.72 -20.21
C VAL A 26 -5.70 22.75 -20.49
N LYS A 27 -5.68 23.33 -21.71
CA LYS A 27 -4.66 24.31 -22.13
C LYS A 27 -4.88 25.72 -21.57
N VAL A 28 -6.13 26.11 -21.33
CA VAL A 28 -6.47 27.45 -20.86
C VAL A 28 -6.12 27.59 -19.38
N LYS A 29 -5.51 28.73 -19.02
CA LYS A 29 -5.23 29.12 -17.63
C LYS A 29 -5.85 30.47 -17.36
N ILE A 30 -6.68 30.52 -16.31
CA ILE A 30 -7.30 31.74 -15.79
C ILE A 30 -6.43 32.31 -14.66
N ALA A 31 -5.80 31.44 -13.86
CA ALA A 31 -4.82 31.81 -12.84
C ALA A 31 -3.76 30.71 -12.68
N THR A 32 -2.66 31.05 -12.01
CA THR A 32 -1.50 30.17 -11.85
C THR A 32 -1.09 30.15 -10.39
N HIS A 33 -1.82 29.39 -9.58
CA HIS A 33 -1.49 29.15 -8.18
C HIS A 33 -0.69 27.86 -7.99
N GLU A 34 0.14 27.83 -6.95
CA GLU A 34 0.78 26.60 -6.50
C GLU A 34 -0.25 25.75 -5.73
N ARG A 35 -0.26 24.44 -5.97
CA ARG A 35 -1.11 23.48 -5.26
C ARG A 35 -0.27 22.52 -4.45
N GLU A 36 -0.90 21.84 -3.50
CA GLU A 36 -0.27 20.70 -2.82
C GLU A 36 0.29 19.72 -3.86
N SER A 37 1.53 19.30 -3.62
CA SER A 37 2.20 18.31 -4.45
C SER A 37 1.55 16.95 -4.29
N ASP A 38 1.72 16.15 -5.34
CA ASP A 38 1.28 14.77 -5.38
C ASP A 38 1.99 13.95 -4.28
N LYS A 39 1.22 13.27 -3.42
CA LYS A 39 1.76 12.44 -2.32
C LYS A 39 2.26 11.10 -2.83
N VAL A 40 3.38 10.62 -2.29
CA VAL A 40 3.92 9.30 -2.58
C VAL A 40 3.06 8.24 -1.91
N THR A 41 2.76 7.16 -2.64
CA THR A 41 2.03 5.99 -2.11
C THR A 41 3.04 4.86 -1.91
N TYR A 42 3.08 4.29 -0.72
CA TYR A 42 4.05 3.24 -0.38
C TYR A 42 3.36 1.88 -0.34
N ILE A 43 3.95 0.90 -1.04
CA ILE A 43 3.52 -0.49 -1.01
C ILE A 43 4.65 -1.31 -0.40
N GLY A 44 4.38 -1.97 0.72
CA GLY A 44 5.35 -2.84 1.39
C GLY A 44 5.67 -4.11 0.59
N ALA A 45 6.70 -4.82 1.04
CA ALA A 45 7.04 -6.16 0.58
C ALA A 45 5.91 -7.18 0.85
N ASP A 46 5.81 -8.23 0.04
CA ASP A 46 4.82 -9.32 0.16
C ASP A 46 3.34 -8.87 0.16
N VAL A 47 3.03 -7.72 -0.47
CA VAL A 47 1.63 -7.27 -0.59
C VAL A 47 0.95 -7.97 -1.77
N TRP A 48 -0.21 -8.59 -1.51
CA TRP A 48 -1.07 -9.10 -2.57
C TRP A 48 -2.20 -8.10 -2.86
N ILE A 49 -2.25 -7.60 -4.10
CA ILE A 49 -3.29 -6.64 -4.55
C ILE A 49 -4.21 -7.31 -5.56
N GLY A 50 -5.48 -7.47 -5.16
CA GLY A 50 -6.52 -8.04 -5.99
C GLY A 50 -6.84 -7.18 -7.23
N GLN A 51 -7.32 -7.84 -8.27
CA GLN A 51 -7.68 -7.20 -9.53
C GLN A 51 -8.65 -6.03 -9.31
N ARG A 52 -8.51 -4.95 -10.10
CA ARG A 52 -9.39 -3.76 -10.03
C ARG A 52 -9.42 -3.04 -8.66
N ALA A 53 -8.51 -3.33 -7.74
CA ALA A 53 -8.33 -2.49 -6.56
C ALA A 53 -7.87 -1.07 -6.95
N LEU A 54 -8.27 -0.09 -6.14
CA LEU A 54 -7.92 1.32 -6.25
C LEU A 54 -7.30 1.75 -4.91
N VAL A 55 -6.10 2.32 -4.95
CA VAL A 55 -5.39 2.83 -3.77
C VAL A 55 -5.22 4.33 -3.91
N LYS A 56 -5.84 5.07 -2.98
CA LYS A 56 -5.78 6.53 -2.92
C LYS A 56 -4.32 6.98 -2.75
N GLN A 57 -4.01 8.11 -3.38
CA GLN A 57 -2.71 8.76 -3.23
C GLN A 57 -2.37 9.09 -1.77
N GLY A 58 -1.12 8.84 -1.41
CA GLY A 58 -0.59 9.09 -0.07
C GLY A 58 -0.82 7.96 0.93
N VAL A 59 -1.48 6.87 0.51
CA VAL A 59 -1.71 5.70 1.38
C VAL A 59 -0.42 4.89 1.54
N VAL A 60 -0.19 4.38 2.75
CA VAL A 60 0.82 3.37 3.06
C VAL A 60 0.14 2.01 3.21
N VAL A 61 0.56 1.04 2.40
CA VAL A 61 0.13 -0.36 2.52
C VAL A 61 1.27 -1.16 3.15
N GLY A 62 1.05 -1.63 4.37
CA GLY A 62 2.05 -2.36 5.16
C GLY A 62 2.46 -3.71 4.55
N HIS A 63 3.65 -4.18 4.94
CA HIS A 63 4.21 -5.46 4.48
C HIS A 63 3.24 -6.63 4.71
N GLY A 64 3.17 -7.56 3.77
CA GLY A 64 2.33 -8.74 3.87
C GLY A 64 0.82 -8.45 3.80
N ALA A 65 0.38 -7.22 3.56
CA ALA A 65 -1.04 -6.91 3.49
C ALA A 65 -1.72 -7.55 2.26
N ILE A 66 -3.02 -7.81 2.38
CA ILE A 66 -3.88 -8.31 1.30
C ILE A 66 -4.97 -7.28 1.02
N ILE A 67 -5.04 -6.82 -0.23
CA ILE A 67 -6.10 -5.95 -0.72
C ILE A 67 -7.04 -6.79 -1.58
N GLY A 68 -8.28 -6.96 -1.15
CA GLY A 68 -9.29 -7.72 -1.88
C GLY A 68 -9.60 -7.12 -3.27
N MET A 69 -10.10 -7.96 -4.18
CA MET A 69 -10.50 -7.54 -5.53
C MET A 69 -11.56 -6.40 -5.48
N GLY A 70 -11.41 -5.40 -6.34
CA GLY A 70 -12.36 -4.27 -6.44
C GLY A 70 -12.37 -3.30 -5.25
N SER A 71 -11.43 -3.44 -4.31
CA SER A 71 -11.40 -2.59 -3.11
C SER A 71 -11.00 -1.15 -3.39
N VAL A 72 -11.53 -0.20 -2.62
CA VAL A 72 -11.16 1.22 -2.67
C VAL A 72 -10.49 1.62 -1.36
N VAL A 73 -9.17 1.61 -1.35
CA VAL A 73 -8.33 1.86 -0.18
C VAL A 73 -8.07 3.35 -0.05
N ILE A 74 -8.67 3.98 0.97
CA ILE A 74 -8.59 5.43 1.23
C ILE A 74 -7.86 5.81 2.52
N HIS A 75 -7.40 4.80 3.27
CA HIS A 75 -6.64 4.92 4.51
C HIS A 75 -5.48 3.91 4.49
N ASP A 76 -4.48 4.14 5.34
CA ASP A 76 -3.34 3.23 5.50
C ASP A 76 -3.80 1.83 5.91
N VAL A 77 -3.08 0.82 5.40
CA VAL A 77 -3.37 -0.59 5.66
C VAL A 77 -2.27 -1.15 6.55
N PRO A 78 -2.60 -1.67 7.75
CA PRO A 78 -1.60 -2.26 8.63
C PRO A 78 -0.86 -3.44 7.99
N PRO A 79 0.38 -3.73 8.39
CA PRO A 79 1.09 -4.92 7.94
C PRO A 79 0.28 -6.20 8.22
N TYR A 80 0.31 -7.14 7.29
CA TYR A 80 -0.39 -8.43 7.36
C TYR A 80 -1.92 -8.34 7.53
N ALA A 81 -2.52 -7.15 7.37
CA ALA A 81 -3.96 -6.99 7.35
C ALA A 81 -4.58 -7.49 6.04
N ILE A 82 -5.78 -8.05 6.13
CA ILE A 82 -6.64 -8.35 4.98
C ILE A 82 -7.75 -7.30 4.95
N VAL A 83 -7.79 -6.49 3.90
CA VAL A 83 -8.81 -5.46 3.71
C VAL A 83 -9.61 -5.71 2.44
N ALA A 84 -10.91 -5.42 2.45
CA ALA A 84 -11.68 -5.33 1.22
C ALA A 84 -12.87 -4.36 1.31
N GLY A 85 -13.48 -4.07 0.16
CA GLY A 85 -14.70 -3.27 0.05
C GLY A 85 -14.48 -1.85 -0.48
N ASN A 86 -15.58 -1.10 -0.62
CA ASN A 86 -15.58 0.30 -1.02
C ASN A 86 -16.48 1.12 -0.07
N PRO A 87 -15.90 1.90 0.86
CA PRO A 87 -14.47 2.00 1.14
C PRO A 87 -13.91 0.71 1.78
N ALA A 88 -12.62 0.43 1.57
CA ALA A 88 -11.98 -0.76 2.11
C ALA A 88 -11.97 -0.73 3.65
N ARG A 89 -12.24 -1.89 4.25
CA ARG A 89 -12.25 -2.11 5.70
C ARG A 89 -11.46 -3.36 6.06
N LEU A 90 -10.91 -3.37 7.28
CA LEU A 90 -10.27 -4.54 7.84
C LEU A 90 -11.28 -5.70 7.93
N ILE A 91 -10.95 -6.83 7.34
CA ILE A 91 -11.69 -8.09 7.47
C ILE A 91 -11.10 -8.89 8.64
N ARG A 92 -9.79 -9.12 8.60
CA ARG A 92 -9.03 -9.83 9.64
C ARG A 92 -7.52 -9.64 9.43
N MET A 93 -6.72 -10.03 10.40
CA MET A 93 -5.28 -10.19 10.23
C MET A 93 -4.96 -11.55 9.59
N ARG A 94 -3.81 -11.65 8.89
CA ARG A 94 -3.27 -12.93 8.42
C ARG A 94 -2.81 -13.82 9.57
N PHE A 95 -2.22 -13.21 10.60
CA PHE A 95 -1.64 -13.86 11.77
C PHE A 95 -1.91 -13.04 13.05
N ASP A 96 -1.67 -13.64 14.21
CA ASP A 96 -1.72 -12.94 15.50
C ASP A 96 -0.58 -11.92 15.64
N GLU A 97 -0.78 -10.94 16.52
CA GLU A 97 0.11 -9.79 16.69
C GLU A 97 1.57 -10.17 16.95
N ASN A 98 1.82 -11.19 17.78
CA ASN A 98 3.17 -11.68 18.07
C ASN A 98 3.87 -12.21 16.80
N VAL A 99 3.16 -13.00 16.00
CA VAL A 99 3.70 -13.54 14.75
C VAL A 99 3.99 -12.41 13.76
N VAL A 100 3.09 -11.44 13.64
CA VAL A 100 3.29 -10.25 12.81
C VAL A 100 4.55 -9.48 13.22
N ALA A 101 4.73 -9.23 14.52
CA ALA A 101 5.91 -8.53 15.02
C ALA A 101 7.21 -9.29 14.69
N GLN A 102 7.22 -10.61 14.82
CA GLN A 102 8.40 -11.43 14.49
C GLN A 102 8.70 -11.44 12.99
N LEU A 103 7.67 -11.53 12.15
CA LEU A 103 7.79 -11.49 10.69
C LEU A 103 8.28 -10.14 10.18
N LEU A 104 7.85 -9.05 10.82
CA LEU A 104 8.35 -7.71 10.51
C LEU A 104 9.82 -7.56 10.90
N ALA A 105 10.16 -7.99 12.13
CA ALA A 105 11.53 -7.92 12.63
C ALA A 105 12.51 -8.86 11.92
N SER A 106 12.03 -9.89 11.19
CA SER A 106 12.91 -10.74 10.40
C SER A 106 13.30 -10.15 9.05
N GLU A 107 12.53 -9.17 8.53
CA GLU A 107 12.69 -8.59 7.20
C GLU A 107 13.02 -9.64 6.12
N TRP A 108 12.36 -10.81 6.20
CA TRP A 108 12.75 -11.99 5.43
C TRP A 108 12.79 -11.77 3.91
N TRP A 109 12.04 -10.79 3.40
CA TRP A 109 12.06 -10.38 2.00
C TRP A 109 13.38 -9.73 1.55
N LEU A 110 14.29 -9.40 2.48
CA LEU A 110 15.64 -8.93 2.21
C LEU A 110 16.71 -10.03 2.33
N ALA A 111 16.33 -11.24 2.77
CA ALA A 111 17.26 -12.36 2.93
C ALA A 111 17.82 -12.84 1.58
N ASP A 112 19.03 -13.40 1.61
CA ASP A 112 19.64 -13.99 0.42
C ASP A 112 18.98 -15.32 0.02
N GLU A 113 19.30 -15.79 -1.19
CA GLU A 113 18.71 -17.00 -1.76
C GLU A 113 19.03 -18.26 -0.95
N GLU A 114 20.22 -18.34 -0.35
CA GLU A 114 20.64 -19.50 0.47
C GLU A 114 19.78 -19.60 1.73
N THR A 115 19.63 -18.49 2.44
CA THR A 115 18.78 -18.35 3.63
C THR A 115 17.31 -18.65 3.28
N LEU A 116 16.80 -18.11 2.17
CA LEU A 116 15.42 -18.36 1.73
C LEU A 116 15.17 -19.82 1.34
N LYS A 117 16.14 -20.50 0.70
CA LYS A 117 16.03 -21.93 0.40
C LYS A 117 16.00 -22.77 1.66
N ALA A 118 16.82 -22.44 2.66
CA ALA A 118 16.84 -23.13 3.95
C ALA A 118 15.53 -22.94 4.74
N ALA A 119 14.91 -21.75 4.64
CA ALA A 119 13.64 -21.45 5.29
C ALA A 119 12.41 -21.95 4.52
N GLY A 120 12.51 -22.10 3.19
CA GLY A 120 11.36 -22.28 2.29
C GLY A 120 10.48 -23.50 2.58
N GLU A 121 11.05 -24.60 3.08
CA GLU A 121 10.28 -25.79 3.49
C GLU A 121 9.24 -25.47 4.58
N TYR A 122 9.53 -24.46 5.41
CA TYR A 122 8.71 -24.04 6.53
C TYR A 122 7.75 -22.90 6.19
N ALA A 123 7.54 -22.54 4.92
CA ALA A 123 6.68 -21.41 4.54
C ALA A 123 5.22 -21.48 5.06
N LYS A 124 4.75 -22.67 5.46
CA LYS A 124 3.42 -22.89 6.07
C LYS A 124 3.42 -22.75 7.60
N ASP A 125 4.59 -22.72 8.23
CA ASP A 125 4.80 -22.52 9.66
C ASP A 125 5.62 -21.23 9.86
N PRO A 126 4.97 -20.08 10.10
CA PRO A 126 5.67 -18.81 10.19
C PRO A 126 6.68 -18.77 11.35
N ILE A 127 6.46 -19.51 12.43
CA ILE A 127 7.38 -19.51 13.57
C ILE A 127 8.66 -20.26 13.22
N GLU A 128 8.53 -21.45 12.63
CA GLU A 128 9.71 -22.22 12.21
C GLU A 128 10.43 -21.52 11.05
N PHE A 129 9.69 -20.94 10.10
CA PHE A 129 10.26 -20.12 9.03
C PHE A 129 11.15 -19.00 9.56
N ILE A 130 10.66 -18.21 10.53
CA ILE A 130 11.42 -17.09 11.10
C ILE A 130 12.70 -17.57 11.81
N LYS A 131 12.68 -18.73 12.48
CA LYS A 131 13.89 -19.28 13.10
C LYS A 131 14.98 -19.55 12.07
N ARG A 132 14.60 -20.01 10.87
CA ARG A 132 15.55 -20.27 9.76
C ARG A 132 16.04 -19.01 9.06
N ILE A 133 15.28 -17.92 9.13
CA ILE A 133 15.72 -16.60 8.63
C ILE A 133 16.75 -15.96 9.57
N ARG A 134 16.67 -16.22 10.88
CA ARG A 134 17.52 -15.57 11.90
C ARG A 134 18.75 -16.38 12.32
N GLY A 135 18.81 -17.66 11.99
CA GLY A 135 19.90 -18.57 12.35
C GLY A 135 20.87 -18.76 11.20
#